data_AF-A0A925PYW1-F1
#
_entry.id   AF-A0A925PYW1-F1
#
_cell.length_a   1.000
_cell.length_b   1.000
_cell.length_c   1.000
_cell.angle_alpha   90.00
_cell.angle_beta   90.00
_cell.angle_gamma   90.00
#
_symmetry.space_group_name_H-M   'P 1'
#
loop_
_entity.id
_entity.type
_entity.pdbx_description
1 polymer ?
#
loop_
_entity_poly.entity_id
_entity_poly.type
_entity_poly.pdbx_seq_one_letter_code
_entity_poly.pdbx_strand_id
1 'polypeptide(L)'
;MSVFLRWGVFGILSVAGLLYAYNASKDLAQRRPPPVVTVAPAEAAQQAQAMPVSQNCDVEVVVAQRAIEARDAGDPLDRLLRTREIAFETDEKRRERLTQVAKRWFGYAEAIGPFSVRRAAAAECEQSAVVTKP
;
A
#
# COMPACT_ATOMS: atom_id res chain seq x y z
N MET A 1 50.62 2.67 -9.18
CA MET A 1 49.32 3.25 -9.61
C MET A 1 48.15 2.34 -9.19
N SER A 2 48.05 1.91 -7.92
CA SER A 2 47.08 0.84 -7.53
C SER A 2 46.28 1.08 -6.24
N VAL A 3 46.50 2.20 -5.54
CA VAL A 3 45.80 2.46 -4.27
C VAL A 3 44.40 3.04 -4.52
N PHE A 4 44.26 3.96 -5.48
CA PHE A 4 42.96 4.57 -5.81
C PHE A 4 41.96 3.58 -6.42
N LEU A 5 42.42 2.63 -7.25
CA LEU A 5 41.56 1.58 -7.80
C LEU A 5 41.03 0.65 -6.70
N ARG A 6 41.88 0.33 -5.70
CA ARG A 6 41.53 -0.57 -4.58
C ARG A 6 40.50 0.08 -3.65
N TRP A 7 40.66 1.36 -3.32
CA TRP A 7 39.66 2.09 -2.52
C TRP A 7 38.33 2.30 -3.25
N GLY A 8 38.36 2.55 -4.56
CA GLY A 8 37.15 2.65 -5.39
C GLY A 8 36.34 1.35 -5.42
N VAL A 9 37.02 0.20 -5.56
CA VAL A 9 36.35 -1.12 -5.57
C VAL A 9 35.72 -1.44 -4.21
N PHE A 10 36.39 -1.14 -3.10
CA PHE A 10 35.80 -1.32 -1.76
C PHE A 10 34.55 -0.45 -1.57
N GLY A 11 34.56 0.80 -2.04
CA GLY A 11 33.38 1.67 -1.99
C GLY A 11 32.18 1.10 -2.77
N ILE A 12 32.40 0.61 -3.98
CA ILE A 12 31.34 0.04 -4.82
C ILE A 12 30.78 -1.25 -4.20
N LEU A 13 31.65 -2.13 -3.68
CA LEU A 13 31.23 -3.37 -3.03
C LEU A 13 30.44 -3.09 -1.73
N SER A 14 30.81 -2.07 -0.96
CA SER A 14 30.06 -1.67 0.23
C SER A 14 28.64 -1.20 -0.11
N VAL A 15 28.47 -0.37 -1.15
CA VAL A 15 27.14 0.10 -1.58
C VAL A 15 26.31 -1.05 -2.15
N ALA A 16 26.91 -1.93 -2.96
CA ALA A 16 26.23 -3.11 -3.49
C ALA A 16 25.80 -4.07 -2.37
N GLY A 17 26.64 -4.27 -1.35
CA GLY A 17 26.31 -5.06 -0.17
C GLY A 17 25.16 -4.46 0.64
N LEU A 18 25.11 -3.13 0.77
CA LEU A 18 24.03 -2.44 1.48
C LEU A 18 22.69 -2.57 0.73
N LEU A 19 22.70 -2.42 -0.59
CA LEU A 19 21.52 -2.62 -1.45
C LEU A 19 21.04 -4.07 -1.42
N TYR A 20 21.97 -5.02 -1.47
CA TYR A 20 21.65 -6.44 -1.37
C TYR A 20 21.04 -6.79 0.00
N ALA A 21 21.64 -6.30 1.08
CA ALA A 21 21.10 -6.49 2.43
C ALA A 21 19.72 -5.84 2.60
N TYR A 22 19.52 -4.64 2.07
CA TYR A 22 18.23 -3.96 2.09
C TYR A 22 17.15 -4.76 1.34
N ASN A 23 17.49 -5.28 0.16
CA ASN A 23 16.55 -6.07 -0.64
C ASN A 23 16.25 -7.44 0.01
N ALA A 24 17.27 -8.13 0.51
CA ALA A 24 17.11 -9.36 1.28
C ALA A 24 16.30 -9.16 2.57
N SER A 25 16.43 -8.00 3.21
CA SER A 25 15.65 -7.65 4.40
C SER A 25 14.18 -7.38 4.06
N LYS A 26 13.86 -6.94 2.84
CA LYS A 26 12.47 -6.86 2.35
C LYS A 26 11.90 -8.24 2.02
N ASP A 27 12.70 -9.11 1.42
CA ASP A 27 12.30 -10.51 1.18
C ASP A 27 12.06 -11.26 2.50
N LEU A 28 12.87 -11.03 3.54
CA LEU A 28 12.66 -11.61 4.87
C LEU A 28 11.43 -11.03 5.59
N ALA A 29 11.05 -9.78 5.32
CA ALA A 29 9.80 -9.21 5.83
C ALA A 29 8.56 -9.85 5.18
N GLN A 30 8.66 -10.29 3.92
CA GLN A 30 7.59 -11.00 3.21
C GLN A 30 7.58 -12.51 3.48
N ARG A 31 8.72 -13.10 3.81
CA ARG A 31 8.88 -14.55 4.05
C ARG A 31 8.90 -14.95 5.53
N ARG A 32 8.51 -14.09 6.47
CA ARG A 32 8.39 -14.53 7.88
C ARG A 32 7.45 -15.74 7.94
N PRO A 33 7.93 -16.96 8.27
CA PRO A 33 7.03 -18.00 8.71
C PRO A 33 6.34 -17.50 9.99
N PRO A 34 5.08 -17.86 10.22
CA PRO A 34 4.35 -17.37 11.38
C PRO A 34 5.16 -17.69 12.65
N PRO A 35 5.44 -16.69 13.52
CA PRO A 35 6.07 -16.98 14.79
C PRO A 35 5.13 -17.88 15.58
N VAL A 36 5.57 -19.10 15.86
CA VAL A 36 4.99 -19.92 16.93
C VAL A 36 5.40 -19.26 18.24
N VAL A 37 4.69 -18.20 18.63
CA VAL A 37 4.82 -17.57 19.93
C VAL A 37 3.43 -17.25 20.44
N THR A 38 3.02 -18.12 21.37
CA THR A 38 2.15 -17.89 22.52
C THR A 38 1.59 -16.47 22.65
N VAL A 39 0.33 -16.37 22.21
CA VAL A 39 -0.74 -15.44 22.61
C VAL A 39 -0.34 -14.33 23.60
N ALA A 40 -0.19 -13.10 23.11
CA ALA A 40 -0.75 -11.94 23.78
C ALA A 40 -2.14 -11.68 23.14
N PRO A 41 -3.27 -11.75 23.88
CA PRO A 41 -4.59 -11.88 23.27
C PRO A 41 -5.14 -10.59 22.63
N ALA A 42 -4.45 -9.45 22.74
CA ALA A 42 -5.01 -8.15 22.37
C ALA A 42 -4.79 -7.76 20.90
N GLU A 43 -3.63 -8.06 20.29
CA GLU A 43 -3.33 -7.66 18.91
C GLU A 43 -3.72 -8.72 17.87
N ALA A 44 -3.80 -10.00 18.26
CA ALA A 44 -4.29 -11.07 17.38
C ALA A 44 -5.78 -10.92 17.05
N ALA A 45 -6.56 -10.23 17.89
CA ALA A 45 -7.98 -9.96 17.62
C ALA A 45 -8.19 -8.90 16.51
N GLN A 46 -7.20 -8.04 16.25
CA GLN A 46 -7.32 -7.00 15.22
C GLN A 46 -6.89 -7.48 13.83
N GLN A 47 -6.06 -8.53 13.74
CA GLN A 47 -5.70 -9.16 12.46
C GLN A 47 -6.58 -10.37 12.10
N ALA A 48 -7.22 -11.03 13.07
CA ALA A 48 -8.14 -12.14 12.81
C ALA A 48 -9.53 -11.70 12.31
N GLN A 49 -9.78 -10.39 12.20
CA GLN A 49 -10.97 -9.84 11.54
C GLN A 49 -10.64 -9.13 10.22
N ALA A 50 -9.59 -9.56 9.53
CA ALA A 50 -9.49 -9.33 8.09
C ALA A 50 -10.66 -10.07 7.43
N MET A 51 -11.82 -9.41 7.38
CA MET A 51 -12.91 -9.84 6.52
C MET A 51 -12.32 -10.07 5.13
N PRO A 52 -12.73 -11.14 4.42
CA PRO A 52 -12.29 -11.36 3.06
C PRO A 52 -12.84 -10.21 2.21
N VAL A 53 -12.04 -9.17 2.02
CA VAL A 53 -12.29 -8.17 0.98
C VAL A 53 -12.19 -8.93 -0.32
N SER A 54 -13.23 -8.85 -1.16
CA SER A 54 -13.17 -9.49 -2.47
C SER A 54 -11.92 -8.99 -3.21
N GLN A 55 -11.18 -9.88 -3.89
CA GLN A 55 -9.92 -9.53 -4.59
C GLN A 55 -10.10 -8.36 -5.58
N ASN A 56 -11.34 -8.09 -5.99
CA ASN A 56 -11.73 -7.01 -6.87
C ASN A 56 -11.73 -5.62 -6.21
N CYS A 57 -11.64 -5.55 -4.88
CA CYS A 57 -11.73 -4.32 -4.09
C CYS A 57 -10.42 -3.95 -3.36
N ASP A 58 -9.38 -4.78 -3.48
CA ASP A 58 -8.11 -4.55 -2.79
C ASP A 58 -7.41 -3.27 -3.29
N VAL A 59 -7.53 -2.96 -4.59
CA VAL A 59 -6.88 -1.79 -5.19
C VAL A 59 -7.56 -0.50 -4.75
N GLU A 60 -8.88 -0.49 -4.67
CA GLU A 60 -9.73 0.60 -4.19
C GLU A 60 -9.41 0.93 -2.73
N VAL A 61 -9.23 -0.10 -1.90
CA VAL A 61 -8.80 0.04 -0.49
C VAL A 61 -7.40 0.66 -0.41
N VAL A 62 -6.45 0.20 -1.23
CA VAL A 62 -5.08 0.75 -1.25
C VAL A 62 -5.08 2.21 -1.69
N VAL A 63 -5.87 2.56 -2.71
CA VAL A 63 -5.99 3.93 -3.20
C VAL A 63 -6.65 4.84 -2.16
N ALA A 64 -7.70 4.38 -1.48
CA ALA A 64 -8.35 5.10 -0.38
C ALA A 64 -7.39 5.35 0.79
N GLN A 65 -6.62 4.33 1.18
CA GLN A 65 -5.62 4.44 2.25
C GLN A 65 -4.52 5.45 1.89
N ARG A 66 -3.98 5.36 0.66
CA ARG A 66 -2.97 6.32 0.18
C ARG A 66 -3.51 7.74 0.05
N ALA A 67 -4.80 7.91 -0.22
CA ALA A 67 -5.42 9.22 -0.28
C ALA A 67 -5.42 9.92 1.08
N ILE A 68 -5.74 9.18 2.15
CA ILE A 68 -5.68 9.67 3.53
C ILE A 68 -4.24 9.95 3.93
N GLU A 69 -3.30 9.03 3.64
CA GLU A 69 -1.88 9.23 3.93
C GLU A 69 -1.29 10.44 3.20
N ALA A 70 -1.64 10.64 1.92
CA ALA A 70 -1.20 11.80 1.15
C ALA A 70 -1.75 13.11 1.73
N ARG A 71 -3.04 13.13 2.11
CA ARG A 71 -3.66 14.27 2.79
C ARG A 71 -2.93 14.59 4.10
N ASP A 72 -2.71 13.58 4.93
CA ASP A 72 -2.08 13.73 6.24
C ASP A 72 -0.62 14.18 6.12
N ALA A 73 0.06 13.78 5.05
CA ALA A 73 1.41 14.23 4.70
C ALA A 73 1.45 15.63 4.04
N GLY A 74 0.30 16.21 3.69
CA GLY A 74 0.21 17.48 2.94
C GLY A 74 0.61 17.36 1.46
N ASP A 75 0.61 16.15 0.91
CA ASP A 75 0.90 15.90 -0.50
C ASP A 75 -0.27 16.34 -1.39
N PRO A 76 -0.01 16.90 -2.59
CA PRO A 76 -1.06 17.27 -3.51
C PRO A 76 -1.74 16.03 -4.11
N LEU A 77 -3.06 16.10 -4.33
CA LEU A 77 -3.84 15.04 -4.97
C LEU A 77 -3.25 14.59 -6.32
N ASP A 78 -2.69 15.52 -7.09
CA ASP A 78 -2.06 15.20 -8.39
C ASP A 78 -0.92 14.17 -8.26
N ARG A 79 -0.21 14.15 -7.14
CA ARG A 79 0.84 13.16 -6.87
C ARG A 79 0.24 11.76 -6.71
N LEU A 80 -0.89 11.66 -6.00
CA LEU A 80 -1.64 10.41 -5.83
C LEU A 80 -2.23 9.90 -7.16
N LEU A 81 -2.74 10.80 -8.00
CA LEU A 81 -3.28 10.41 -9.31
C LEU A 81 -2.21 9.86 -10.27
N ARG A 82 -0.94 10.21 -10.04
CA ARG A 82 0.21 9.70 -10.80
C ARG A 82 0.77 8.38 -10.26
N THR A 83 0.18 7.82 -9.20
CA THR A 83 0.68 6.57 -8.63
C THR A 83 0.36 5.38 -9.53
N ARG A 84 1.14 4.30 -9.40
CA ARG A 84 1.08 3.14 -10.29
C ARG A 84 -0.32 2.56 -10.43
N GLU A 85 -1.07 2.56 -9.34
CA GLU A 85 -2.41 1.99 -9.21
C GLU A 85 -3.45 2.72 -10.08
N ILE A 86 -3.26 4.02 -10.36
CA ILE A 86 -4.21 4.82 -11.15
C ILE A 86 -3.63 5.11 -12.53
N ALA A 87 -2.38 5.59 -12.61
CA ALA A 87 -1.80 6.08 -13.86
C ALA A 87 -1.51 4.99 -14.89
N PHE A 88 -1.21 3.77 -14.43
CA PHE A 88 -0.90 2.63 -15.31
C PHE A 88 -2.08 1.66 -15.46
N GLU A 89 -3.26 2.03 -14.96
CA GLU A 89 -4.46 1.22 -15.16
C GLU A 89 -4.88 1.26 -16.64
N THR A 90 -4.97 0.06 -17.21
CA THR A 90 -5.25 -0.16 -18.64
C THR A 90 -6.73 -0.02 -18.96
N ASP A 91 -7.61 -0.39 -18.03
CA ASP A 91 -9.05 -0.18 -18.16
C ASP A 91 -9.41 1.26 -17.77
N GLU A 92 -9.85 2.04 -18.75
CA GLU A 92 -10.27 3.43 -18.55
C GLU A 92 -11.41 3.57 -17.53
N LYS A 93 -12.40 2.66 -17.56
CA LYS A 93 -13.51 2.69 -16.60
C LYS A 93 -13.01 2.44 -15.18
N ARG A 94 -12.05 1.53 -15.03
CA ARG A 94 -11.44 1.26 -13.73
C ARG A 94 -10.58 2.42 -13.26
N ARG A 95 -9.78 3.03 -14.14
CA ARG A 95 -8.98 4.22 -13.83
C ARG A 95 -9.84 5.40 -13.35
N GLU A 96 -10.97 5.65 -14.00
CA GLU A 96 -11.92 6.68 -13.58
C GLU A 96 -12.50 6.39 -12.19
N ARG A 97 -12.92 5.14 -11.93
CA ARG A 97 -13.39 4.74 -10.60
C ARG A 97 -12.33 4.98 -9.52
N LEU A 98 -11.10 4.53 -9.75
CA LEU A 98 -10.00 4.73 -8.81
C LEU A 98 -9.68 6.22 -8.59
N THR A 99 -9.78 7.03 -9.64
CA THR A 99 -9.64 8.49 -9.54
C THR A 99 -10.73 9.12 -8.68
N GLN A 100 -11.97 8.66 -8.78
CA GLN A 100 -13.07 9.13 -7.94
C GLN A 100 -12.90 8.71 -6.48
N VAL A 101 -12.49 7.46 -6.25
CA VAL A 101 -12.13 6.96 -4.91
C VAL A 101 -11.02 7.82 -4.30
N ALA A 102 -9.94 8.05 -5.03
CA ALA A 102 -8.82 8.89 -4.60
C ALA A 102 -9.29 10.30 -4.21
N LYS A 103 -10.06 10.98 -5.07
CA LYS A 103 -10.59 12.33 -4.81
C LYS A 103 -11.46 12.37 -3.55
N ARG A 104 -12.36 11.40 -3.40
CA ARG A 104 -13.30 11.33 -2.29
C ARG A 104 -12.57 11.14 -0.96
N TRP A 105 -11.67 10.17 -0.89
CA TRP A 105 -10.93 9.86 0.33
C TRP A 105 -9.90 10.94 0.68
N PHE A 106 -9.29 11.58 -0.33
CA PHE A 106 -8.40 12.72 -0.11
C PHE A 106 -9.15 13.94 0.47
N GLY A 107 -10.37 14.18 -0.01
CA GLY A 107 -11.25 15.26 0.48
C GLY A 107 -12.02 14.94 1.75
N TYR A 108 -11.85 13.75 2.33
CA TYR A 108 -12.52 13.38 3.57
C TYR A 108 -12.00 14.28 4.69
N ALA A 109 -12.88 14.96 5.44
CA ALA A 109 -12.45 15.99 6.39
C ALA A 109 -12.04 15.43 7.76
N GLU A 110 -12.58 14.28 8.14
CA GLU A 110 -12.36 13.73 9.49
C GLU A 110 -11.11 12.83 9.52
N ALA A 111 -10.50 12.77 10.70
CA ALA A 111 -9.42 11.84 10.98
C ALA A 111 -10.01 10.43 11.13
N ILE A 112 -9.93 9.64 10.05
CA ILE A 112 -10.32 8.23 10.04
C ILE A 112 -9.06 7.38 10.25
N GLY A 113 -9.12 6.42 11.18
CA GLY A 113 -8.06 5.44 11.36
C GLY A 113 -7.93 4.46 10.18
N PRO A 114 -6.75 3.87 9.95
CA PRO A 114 -6.48 3.02 8.78
C PRO A 114 -7.40 1.78 8.69
N PHE A 115 -7.80 1.23 9.84
CA PHE A 115 -8.74 0.10 9.88
C PHE A 115 -10.16 0.50 9.42
N SER A 116 -10.63 1.68 9.83
CA SER A 116 -11.93 2.22 9.40
C SER A 116 -11.93 2.59 7.91
N VAL A 117 -10.83 3.15 7.37
CA VAL A 117 -10.69 3.42 5.93
C VAL A 117 -10.86 2.11 5.15
N ARG A 118 -10.13 1.06 5.54
CA ARG A 118 -10.19 -0.24 4.86
C ARG A 118 -11.60 -0.82 4.84
N ARG A 119 -12.29 -0.85 5.99
CA ARG A 119 -13.66 -1.39 6.09
C ARG A 119 -14.64 -0.59 5.23
N ALA A 120 -14.58 0.73 5.31
CA ALA A 120 -15.49 1.60 4.57
C ALA A 120 -15.23 1.53 3.05
N ALA A 121 -13.98 1.58 2.61
CA ALA A 121 -13.64 1.46 1.19
C ALA A 121 -14.03 0.09 0.62
N ALA A 122 -13.83 -1.01 1.37
CA ALA A 122 -14.28 -2.33 0.96
C ALA A 122 -15.80 -2.42 0.82
N ALA A 123 -16.55 -1.91 1.81
CA ALA A 123 -18.01 -1.90 1.77
C ALA A 123 -18.56 -1.07 0.60
N GLU A 124 -17.92 0.07 0.28
CA GLU A 124 -18.30 0.92 -0.86
C GLU A 124 -18.04 0.26 -2.21
N CYS A 125 -16.94 -0.47 -2.32
CA CYS A 125 -16.62 -1.23 -3.52
C CYS A 125 -17.63 -2.37 -3.75
N GLU A 126 -18.01 -3.10 -2.70
CA GLU A 126 -19.03 -4.15 -2.79
C GLU A 126 -20.40 -3.59 -3.16
N GLN A 127 -20.81 -2.45 -2.58
CA GLN A 127 -22.06 -1.79 -2.97
C GLN A 127 -22.06 -1.35 -4.43
N SER A 128 -20.95 -0.80 -4.91
CA SER A 128 -20.81 -0.39 -6.31
C SER A 128 -20.85 -1.59 -7.27
N ALA A 129 -20.31 -2.75 -6.85
CA ALA A 129 -20.36 -3.98 -7.62
C ALA A 129 -21.78 -4.59 -7.69
N VAL A 130 -22.54 -4.51 -6.61
CA VAL A 130 -23.92 -5.06 -6.54
C VAL A 130 -24.90 -4.26 -7.39
N VAL A 131 -24.76 -2.93 -7.46
CA VAL A 131 -25.64 -2.06 -8.25
C VAL A 131 -25.48 -2.27 -9.77
N THR A 132 -24.39 -2.90 -10.21
CA THR A 132 -24.10 -3.12 -11.64
C THR A 132 -24.60 -4.48 -12.17
N LYS A 133 -25.39 -5.23 -11.37
CA LYS A 133 -25.96 -6.51 -11.79
C LYS A 133 -27.44 -6.30 -12.22
N PRO A 134 -27.77 -6.40 -13.53
CA PRO A 134 -29.15 -6.36 -14.00
C PRO A 134 -29.97 -7.57 -13.52
#